data_AF-A0A258L9G2-F1
#
_entry.id   AF-A0A258L9G2-F1
#
_cell.length_a   1.000
_cell.length_b   1.000
_cell.length_c   1.000
_cell.angle_alpha   90.00
_cell.angle_beta   90.00
_cell.angle_gamma   90.00
#
_symmetry.space_group_name_H-M   'P 1'
#
loop_
_entity.id
_entity.type
_entity.pdbx_description
1 polymer ?
#
loop_
_entity_poly.entity_id
_entity_poly.type
_entity_poly.pdbx_seq_one_letter_code
_entity_poly.pdbx_strand_id
1 'polypeptide(L)' 'GVIVALRAAINHYNTINIGPAQNPNLDPRLAPNGIGQKLNLTEIEINAVVAFLETLAGTNVYTDKKWSDPFIK' A
#
# COMPACT_ATOMS: atom_id res chain seq x y z
N GLY A 1 -9.97 5.75 5.23
CA GLY A 1 -8.79 6.25 4.50
C GLY A 1 -9.18 6.67 3.10
N VAL A 2 -8.40 7.53 2.44
CA VAL A 2 -8.69 8.02 1.07
C VAL A 2 -8.52 6.90 0.02
N ILE A 3 -7.59 5.96 0.28
CA ILE A 3 -7.43 4.73 -0.49
C ILE A 3 -8.06 3.59 0.30
N VAL A 4 -8.90 2.77 -0.34
CA VAL A 4 -9.74 1.77 0.34
C VAL A 4 -9.48 0.33 -0.08
N ALA A 5 -8.56 0.09 -1.02
CA ALA A 5 -8.21 -1.24 -1.50
C ALA A 5 -6.69 -1.40 -1.63
N LEU A 6 -6.20 -2.62 -1.35
CA LEU A 6 -4.77 -2.95 -1.41
C LEU A 6 -4.18 -2.69 -2.80
N ARG A 7 -4.88 -3.14 -3.84
CA ARG A 7 -4.53 -2.84 -5.24
C ARG A 7 -4.47 -1.34 -5.53
N ALA A 8 -5.42 -0.57 -5.01
CA ALA A 8 -5.43 0.88 -5.21
C ALA A 8 -4.23 1.56 -4.53
N ALA A 9 -3.79 1.06 -3.38
CA ALA A 9 -2.58 1.53 -2.72
C ALA A 9 -1.32 1.18 -3.55
N ILE A 10 -1.22 -0.02 -4.09
CA ILE A 10 -0.09 -0.41 -4.97
C ILE A 10 -0.08 0.47 -6.23
N ASN A 11 -1.22 0.65 -6.88
CA ASN A 11 -1.36 1.49 -8.07
C ASN A 11 -1.00 2.95 -7.80
N HIS A 12 -1.28 3.47 -6.60
CA HIS A 12 -0.87 4.81 -6.21
C HIS A 12 0.65 4.98 -6.28
N TYR A 13 1.44 3.98 -5.84
CA TYR A 13 2.90 4.03 -5.93
C TYR A 13 3.45 3.73 -7.33
N ASN A 14 2.66 3.11 -8.21
CA ASN A 14 3.09 2.84 -9.60
C ASN A 14 3.26 4.13 -10.43
N THR A 15 2.65 5.24 -10.01
CA THR A 15 2.80 6.55 -10.63
C THR A 15 3.19 7.59 -9.57
N ILE A 16 4.44 8.04 -9.60
CA ILE A 16 4.92 9.10 -8.72
C ILE A 16 4.35 10.42 -9.24
N ASN A 17 3.44 11.02 -8.46
CA ASN A 17 2.83 12.30 -8.81
C ASN A 17 3.62 13.46 -8.19
N ILE A 18 4.05 14.40 -9.03
CA ILE A 18 4.62 15.69 -8.60
C ILE A 18 3.51 16.71 -8.71
N GLY A 19 2.79 16.91 -7.60
CA GLY A 19 1.70 17.88 -7.49
C GLY A 19 2.05 19.05 -6.57
N PRO A 20 1.16 20.04 -6.41
CA PRO A 20 1.36 21.19 -5.51
C PRO A 20 1.54 20.79 -4.04
N ALA A 21 1.12 19.57 -3.66
CA ALA A 21 1.38 18.95 -2.36
C ALA A 21 2.59 17.99 -2.39
N GLN A 22 3.64 18.36 -3.14
CA GLN A 22 4.85 17.54 -3.27
C GLN A 22 5.42 17.22 -1.90
N ASN A 23 5.66 15.93 -1.63
CA ASN A 23 6.37 15.53 -0.42
C ASN A 23 7.80 16.12 -0.50
N PRO A 24 8.18 17.05 0.40
CA PRO A 24 9.51 17.66 0.36
C PRO A 24 10.64 16.66 0.67
N ASN A 25 10.30 15.50 1.21
CA ASN A 25 11.23 14.41 1.49
C ASN A 25 11.25 13.33 0.38
N LEU A 26 10.68 13.62 -0.79
CA LEU A 26 10.76 12.69 -1.92
C LEU A 26 12.22 12.53 -2.36
N ASP A 27 12.69 11.29 -2.47
CA ASP A 27 14.02 11.00 -3.01
C ASP A 27 14.14 11.60 -4.42
N PRO A 28 15.13 12.47 -4.70
CA PRO A 28 15.31 13.10 -6.00
C PRO A 28 15.41 12.11 -7.16
N ARG A 29 15.86 10.88 -6.90
CA ARG A 29 15.96 9.82 -7.91
C ARG A 29 14.59 9.38 -8.44
N LEU A 30 13.50 9.62 -7.70
CA LEU A 30 12.14 9.28 -8.09
C LEU A 30 11.45 10.40 -8.89
N ALA A 31 12.10 11.56 -9.02
CA ALA A 31 11.60 12.73 -9.75
C ALA A 31 12.69 13.43 -10.58
N PRO A 32 13.40 12.71 -11.47
CA PRO A 32 14.45 13.31 -12.28
C PRO A 32 13.86 14.44 -13.15
N ASN A 33 14.59 15.56 -13.23
CA ASN A 33 14.15 16.78 -13.92
C ASN A 33 12.81 17.35 -13.38
N GLY A 34 12.44 17.04 -12.13
CA GLY A 34 11.18 17.48 -11.53
C GLY A 34 9.95 16.72 -12.03
N ILE A 35 10.14 15.64 -12.80
CA ILE A 35 9.06 14.80 -13.33
C ILE A 35 9.05 13.48 -12.57
N GLY A 36 7.92 13.16 -11.95
CA GLY A 36 7.76 11.91 -11.21
C GLY A 36 7.79 10.70 -12.14
N GLN A 37 8.49 9.66 -11.70
CA GLN A 37 8.61 8.42 -12.46
C GLN A 37 7.32 7.61 -12.48
N LYS A 38 7.15 6.81 -13.55
CA LYS A 38 6.26 5.66 -13.55
C LYS A 38 7.10 4.42 -13.36
N LEU A 39 6.74 3.59 -12.37
CA LEU A 39 7.47 2.36 -12.10
C LEU A 39 7.15 1.27 -13.12
N ASN A 40 6.04 1.43 -13.86
CA ASN A 40 5.60 0.53 -14.93
C ASN A 40 5.40 -0.92 -14.46
N LEU A 41 4.88 -1.09 -13.24
CA LEU A 41 4.49 -2.41 -12.73
C LEU A 41 3.45 -3.03 -13.67
N THR A 42 3.70 -4.28 -14.04
CA THR A 42 2.78 -5.11 -14.80
C THR A 42 1.64 -5.62 -13.91
N GLU A 43 0.54 -6.05 -14.52
CA GLU A 43 -0.58 -6.65 -13.80
C GLU A 43 -0.16 -7.90 -13.02
N ILE A 44 0.79 -8.68 -13.57
CA ILE A 44 1.33 -9.89 -12.92
C ILE A 44 2.10 -9.51 -11.64
N GLU A 45 2.94 -8.48 -11.70
CA GLU A 45 3.70 -8.00 -10.53
C GLU A 45 2.78 -7.42 -9.47
N ILE A 46 1.74 -6.66 -9.87
CA ILE A 46 0.74 -6.14 -8.93
C ILE A 46 0.02 -7.30 -8.23
N ASN A 47 -0.40 -8.33 -8.98
CA ASN A 47 -1.02 -9.53 -8.41
C ASN A 47 -0.10 -10.24 -7.42
N ALA A 48 1.18 -10.37 -7.75
CA ALA A 48 2.17 -10.99 -6.88
C ALA A 48 2.36 -10.22 -5.56
N VAL A 49 2.41 -8.88 -5.62
CA VAL A 49 2.51 -8.03 -4.43
C VAL A 49 1.24 -8.11 -3.58
N VAL A 50 0.05 -8.10 -4.20
CA VAL A 50 -1.22 -8.31 -3.48
C VAL A 50 -1.19 -9.65 -2.73
N ALA A 51 -0.88 -10.74 -3.43
CA ALA A 51 -0.82 -12.07 -2.84
C ALA A 51 0.19 -12.16 -1.69
N PHE A 52 1.37 -11.54 -1.85
CA PHE A 52 2.37 -11.47 -0.78
C PHE A 52 1.83 -10.72 0.45
N LEU A 53 1.23 -9.54 0.26
CA LEU A 53 0.72 -8.73 1.38
C LEU A 53 -0.45 -9.42 2.10
N GLU A 54 -1.25 -10.23 1.41
CA GLU A 54 -2.29 -11.06 2.02
C GLU A 54 -1.72 -12.12 2.97
N THR A 55 -0.49 -12.59 2.75
CA THR A 55 0.18 -13.53 3.69
C THR A 55 0.56 -12.90 5.02
N LEU A 56 0.60 -11.56 5.10
CA LEU A 56 0.93 -10.83 6.33
C LEU A 56 -0.27 -10.74 7.29
N ALA A 57 -1.47 -11.11 6.83
CA ALA A 57 -2.64 -11.18 7.69
C ALA A 57 -2.54 -12.39 8.64
N GLY A 58 -2.44 -12.14 9.95
CA GLY A 58 -2.50 -13.18 10.96
C GLY A 58 -3.94 -13.55 11.30
N THR A 59 -4.24 -14.85 11.44
CA THR A 59 -5.58 -15.32 11.85
C THR A 59 -5.80 -15.23 13.37
N ASN A 60 -4.74 -15.45 14.16
CA ASN A 60 -4.83 -15.56 15.62
C ASN A 60 -5.42 -14.31 16.29
N VAL A 61 -5.07 -13.10 15.81
CA VAL A 61 -5.59 -11.85 16.40
C VAL A 61 -7.11 -11.72 16.27
N TYR A 62 -7.72 -12.38 15.28
CA TYR A 62 -9.16 -12.30 15.02
C TYR A 62 -9.95 -13.48 15.58
N THR A 63 -9.30 -14.57 15.99
CA THR A 63 -9.98 -15.80 16.42
C THR A 63 -9.64 -16.24 17.84
N ASP A 64 -8.53 -15.78 18.42
CA ASP A 64 -8.09 -16.23 19.74
C ASP A 64 -8.89 -15.53 20.84
N LYS A 65 -9.42 -16.33 21.78
CA LYS A 65 -10.22 -15.87 22.91
C LYS A 65 -9.48 -14.82 23.75
N LYS A 66 -8.14 -14.90 23.83
CA LYS A 66 -7.34 -13.93 24.60
C LYS A 66 -7.48 -12.47 24.09
N TRP A 67 -7.83 -12.29 22.81
CA TRP A 67 -8.01 -10.98 22.18
C TRP A 67 -9.49 -10.63 21.95
N SER A 68 -10.42 -11.49 22.37
CA SER A 68 -11.85 -11.28 22.19
C SER A 68 -12.40 -10.24 23.18
N ASP A 69 -13.58 -9.71 22.88
CA ASP A 69 -14.31 -8.82 23.80
C ASP A 69 -14.65 -9.57 25.11
N PRO A 70 -14.17 -9.11 26.27
CA PRO A 70 -14.38 -9.79 27.55
C PRO A 70 -15.78 -9.56 28.15
N PHE A 71 -16.62 -8.74 27.53
CA PHE A 71 -17.94 -8.36 28.06
C PHE A 71 -19.12 -8.93 27.27
N ILE A 72 -18.88 -9.84 26.33
CA ILE A 72 -19.98 -10.57 25.67
C ILE A 72 -20.74 -11.38 26.73
N LYS A 73 -22.04 -11.11 26.86
CA LYS A 73 -22.95 -11.78 27.82
C LYS A 73 -23.21 -13.24 27.47
#